data_AF-A0A081CB46-F1
#
_entry.id   AF-A0A081CB46-F1
#
_cell.length_a   1.000
_cell.length_b   1.000
_cell.length_c   1.000
_cell.angle_alpha   90.00
_cell.angle_beta   90.00
_cell.angle_gamma   90.00
#
_symmetry.space_group_name_H-M   'P 1'
#
loop_
_entity.id
_entity.type
_entity.pdbx_description
1 polymer ?
#
loop_
_entity_poly.entity_id
_entity_poly.type
_entity_poly.pdbx_seq_one_letter_code
_entity_poly.pdbx_strand_id
1 'polypeptide(L)'
;MAALISIDDAKVWLSQTKAPITTIEDELAEQLSTTVVGAVSARYSTDTWLDEFTTPLLIRRIISMFYAGYYYHRTFSNDSEPGAYGDRLLADAQTLLNGIVDGTIDIPSDVSIPVVTSMATPTIAPELVDTDPVFSMSQVF
;
A
#
# COMPACT_ATOMS: atom_id res chain seq x y z
N MET A 1 14.95 -12.99 -0.24
CA MET A 1 14.55 -11.62 -0.64
C MET A 1 13.34 -11.31 0.19
N ALA A 2 13.28 -10.17 0.88
CA ALA A 2 12.16 -9.87 1.77
C ALA A 2 10.85 -9.68 1.00
N ALA A 3 9.72 -9.81 1.69
CA ALA A 3 8.41 -9.51 1.14
C ALA A 3 8.33 -8.01 0.80
N LEU A 4 7.91 -7.69 -0.43
CA LEU A 4 7.81 -6.31 -0.91
C LEU A 4 6.42 -5.69 -0.72
N ILE A 5 5.49 -6.42 -0.11
CA ILE A 5 4.10 -6.00 0.07
C ILE A 5 3.71 -5.99 1.55
N SER A 6 2.83 -5.06 1.90
CA SER A 6 2.24 -4.96 3.23
C SER A 6 0.91 -5.72 3.30
N ILE A 7 0.45 -6.01 4.52
CA ILE A 7 -0.90 -6.58 4.71
C ILE A 7 -1.99 -5.67 4.13
N ASP A 8 -1.78 -4.36 4.17
CA ASP A 8 -2.75 -3.40 3.65
C ASP A 8 -2.81 -3.46 2.12
N ASP A 9 -1.69 -3.76 1.44
CA ASP A 9 -1.69 -4.01 -0.01
C ASP A 9 -2.54 -5.24 -0.37
N ALA A 10 -2.46 -6.30 0.43
CA ALA A 10 -3.24 -7.52 0.20
C ALA A 10 -4.73 -7.31 0.51
N LYS A 11 -5.06 -6.55 1.56
CA LYS A 11 -6.45 -6.25 1.96
C LYS A 11 -7.24 -5.48 0.90
N VAL A 12 -6.58 -4.75 0.01
CA VAL A 12 -7.26 -4.05 -1.10
C VAL A 12 -7.97 -5.04 -2.03
N TRP A 13 -7.42 -6.25 -2.19
CA TRP A 13 -7.93 -7.27 -3.11
C TRP A 13 -8.74 -8.36 -2.41
N LEU A 14 -8.61 -8.50 -1.09
CA LEU A 14 -9.30 -9.49 -0.31
C LEU A 14 -10.58 -8.92 0.32
N SER A 15 -11.68 -9.65 0.19
CA SER A 15 -12.92 -9.30 0.89
C SER A 15 -12.73 -9.49 2.40
N GLN A 16 -12.79 -8.40 3.17
CA GLN A 16 -12.61 -8.45 4.63
C GLN A 16 -13.65 -9.32 5.36
N THR A 17 -14.80 -9.57 4.75
CA THR A 17 -15.86 -10.40 5.34
C THR A 17 -15.77 -11.87 4.94
N LYS A 18 -15.31 -12.17 3.71
CA LYS A 18 -15.26 -13.54 3.17
C LYS A 18 -13.89 -14.19 3.30
N ALA A 19 -12.82 -13.40 3.22
CA ALA A 19 -11.44 -13.84 3.21
C ALA A 19 -10.60 -12.92 4.13
N PRO A 20 -10.91 -12.88 5.44
CA PRO A 20 -10.21 -11.99 6.36
C PRO A 20 -8.75 -12.41 6.49
N ILE A 21 -7.83 -11.49 6.19
CA ILE A 21 -6.40 -11.67 6.41
C ILE A 21 -5.96 -10.87 7.64
N THR A 22 -5.28 -11.55 8.57
CA THR A 22 -4.71 -10.95 9.78
C THR A 22 -3.19 -10.83 9.71
N THR A 23 -2.55 -11.69 8.93
CA THR A 23 -1.10 -11.72 8.71
C THR A 23 -0.78 -12.07 7.26
N ILE A 24 0.33 -11.56 6.74
CA ILE A 24 0.91 -12.07 5.50
C ILE A 24 1.70 -13.34 5.79
N GLU A 25 1.62 -14.28 4.87
CA GLU A 25 2.50 -15.45 4.84
C GLU A 25 3.79 -15.07 4.13
N ASP A 26 4.84 -14.83 4.92
CA ASP A 26 6.10 -14.26 4.45
C ASP A 26 6.71 -15.11 3.33
N GLU A 27 6.72 -16.44 3.45
CA GLU A 27 7.30 -17.33 2.43
C GLU A 27 6.62 -17.16 1.06
N LEU A 28 5.28 -17.12 1.03
CA LEU A 28 4.52 -16.90 -0.20
C LEU A 28 4.79 -15.49 -0.76
N ALA A 29 4.77 -14.47 0.09
CA ALA A 29 5.01 -13.10 -0.33
C ALA A 29 6.44 -12.89 -0.87
N GLU A 30 7.44 -13.50 -0.24
CA GLU A 30 8.84 -13.49 -0.70
C GLU A 30 9.01 -14.21 -2.05
N GLN A 31 8.38 -15.37 -2.21
CA GLN A 31 8.42 -16.11 -3.48
C GLN A 31 7.80 -15.31 -4.62
N LEU A 32 6.64 -14.69 -4.38
CA LEU A 32 5.96 -13.85 -5.38
C LEU A 32 6.77 -12.59 -5.69
N SER A 33 7.34 -11.95 -4.66
CA SER A 33 8.23 -10.79 -4.83
C SER A 33 9.42 -11.13 -5.73
N THR A 34 10.08 -12.26 -5.44
CA THR A 34 11.21 -12.75 -6.24
C THR A 34 10.81 -13.04 -7.69
N THR A 35 9.63 -13.64 -7.89
CA THR A 35 9.12 -14.00 -9.22
C THR A 35 8.83 -12.75 -10.06
N VAL A 36 8.10 -11.79 -9.50
CA VAL A 36 7.73 -10.54 -10.19
C VAL A 36 8.96 -9.69 -10.48
N VAL A 37 9.82 -9.48 -9.48
CA VAL A 37 11.04 -8.68 -9.66
C VAL A 37 12.00 -9.35 -10.63
N GLY A 38 12.14 -10.68 -10.57
CA GLY A 38 12.92 -11.45 -11.53
C GLY A 38 12.47 -11.22 -12.98
N ALA A 39 11.16 -11.24 -13.24
CA ALA A 39 10.62 -10.98 -14.57
C ALA A 39 10.89 -9.54 -15.06
N VAL A 40 10.79 -8.56 -14.16
CA VAL A 40 10.94 -7.12 -14.50
C VAL A 40 12.41 -6.68 -14.57
N SER A 41 13.32 -7.42 -13.93
CA SER A 41 14.77 -7.11 -13.87
C SER A 41 15.47 -7.05 -15.23
N ALA A 42 14.88 -7.66 -16.27
CA ALA A 42 15.40 -7.59 -17.63
C ALA A 42 15.29 -6.18 -18.24
N ARG A 43 14.39 -5.32 -17.71
CA ARG A 43 14.08 -3.99 -18.26
C ARG A 43 14.37 -2.85 -17.29
N TYR A 44 14.21 -3.07 -15.99
CA TYR A 44 14.43 -2.05 -14.97
C TYR A 44 15.53 -2.49 -14.00
N SER A 45 16.32 -1.53 -13.49
CA SER A 45 17.20 -1.81 -12.34
C SER A 45 16.32 -1.95 -11.10
N THR A 46 16.45 -3.09 -10.43
CA THR A 46 15.67 -3.45 -9.24
C THR A 46 16.51 -3.43 -7.96
N ASP A 47 17.75 -2.92 -8.05
CA ASP A 47 18.72 -2.94 -6.95
C ASP A 47 18.26 -2.12 -5.72
N THR A 48 17.36 -1.18 -5.95
CA THR A 48 16.77 -0.32 -4.91
C THR A 48 15.47 -0.86 -4.35
N TRP A 49 14.86 -1.90 -4.94
CA TRP A 49 13.55 -2.42 -4.52
C TRP A 49 13.74 -3.45 -3.41
N LEU A 50 14.03 -2.95 -2.20
CA LEU A 50 14.41 -3.78 -1.07
C LEU A 50 13.23 -4.05 -0.12
N ASP A 51 12.24 -3.17 -0.12
CA ASP A 51 11.09 -3.20 0.77
C ASP A 51 9.84 -2.56 0.13
N GLU A 52 8.74 -2.54 0.87
CA GLU A 52 7.47 -1.93 0.43
C GLU A 52 7.57 -0.41 0.19
N PHE A 53 8.52 0.31 0.78
CA PHE A 53 8.62 1.77 0.65
C PHE A 53 9.44 2.18 -0.58
N THR A 54 10.41 1.35 -0.94
CA THR A 54 11.34 1.56 -2.05
C THR A 54 10.86 0.92 -3.35
N THR A 55 9.93 -0.03 -3.26
CA THR A 55 9.35 -0.70 -4.43
C THR A 55 8.24 0.15 -5.06
N PRO A 56 8.23 0.33 -6.40
CA PRO A 56 7.17 1.06 -7.08
C PRO A 56 5.78 0.51 -6.78
N LEU A 57 4.80 1.41 -6.60
CA LEU A 57 3.43 1.05 -6.26
C LEU A 57 2.81 0.05 -7.24
N LEU A 58 3.12 0.17 -8.53
CA LEU A 58 2.61 -0.74 -9.56
C LEU A 58 3.11 -2.17 -9.34
N ILE A 59 4.39 -2.33 -9.01
CA ILE A 59 4.99 -3.64 -8.73
C ILE A 59 4.38 -4.24 -7.47
N ARG A 60 4.22 -3.44 -6.40
CA ARG A 60 3.54 -3.87 -5.17
C ARG A 60 2.13 -4.35 -5.44
N ARG A 61 1.38 -3.64 -6.28
CA ARG A 61 0.01 -4.03 -6.68
C ARG A 61 -0.02 -5.36 -7.43
N ILE A 62 0.91 -5.59 -8.35
CA ILE A 62 0.99 -6.86 -9.09
C ILE A 62 1.29 -8.02 -8.12
N ILE A 63 2.26 -7.84 -7.22
CA ILE A 63 2.60 -8.86 -6.21
C ILE A 63 1.39 -9.11 -5.29
N SER A 64 0.68 -8.07 -4.85
CA SER A 64 -0.48 -8.23 -3.97
C SER A 64 -1.68 -8.86 -4.67
N MET A 65 -1.88 -8.64 -5.98
CA MET A 65 -2.89 -9.35 -6.76
C MET A 65 -2.57 -10.83 -6.90
N PHE A 66 -1.31 -11.19 -7.17
CA PHE A 66 -0.88 -12.59 -7.16
C PHE A 66 -1.14 -13.24 -5.79
N TYR A 67 -0.69 -12.58 -4.73
CA TYR A 67 -0.87 -13.07 -3.36
C TYR A 67 -2.35 -13.28 -3.02
N ALA A 68 -3.19 -12.29 -3.33
CA ALA A 68 -4.63 -12.37 -3.10
C ALA A 68 -5.28 -13.50 -3.90
N GLY A 69 -4.88 -13.69 -5.17
CA GLY A 69 -5.34 -14.80 -6.00
C GLY A 69 -5.03 -16.17 -5.37
N TYR A 70 -3.77 -16.42 -5.02
CA TYR A 70 -3.37 -17.65 -4.33
C TYR A 70 -4.08 -17.84 -2.98
N TYR A 71 -4.24 -16.76 -2.22
CA TYR A 71 -4.96 -16.79 -0.95
C TYR A 71 -6.43 -17.17 -1.13
N TYR A 72 -7.11 -16.65 -2.16
CA TYR A 72 -8.47 -17.03 -2.52
C TYR A 72 -8.56 -18.51 -2.89
N HIS A 73 -7.65 -19.02 -3.73
CA HIS A 73 -7.63 -20.44 -4.08
C HIS A 73 -7.45 -21.34 -2.86
N ARG A 74 -6.57 -20.96 -1.93
CA ARG A 74 -6.38 -21.74 -0.70
C ARG A 74 -7.63 -21.73 0.18
N THR A 75 -8.17 -20.53 0.42
CA THR A 75 -9.29 -20.29 1.35
C THR A 75 -10.58 -20.98 0.88
N PHE A 76 -10.84 -20.98 -0.42
CA PHE A 76 -12.06 -21.52 -1.01
C PHE A 76 -11.83 -22.77 -1.86
N SER A 77 -10.73 -23.48 -1.63
CA SER A 77 -10.36 -24.71 -2.35
C SER A 77 -11.45 -25.79 -2.35
N ASN A 78 -12.34 -25.78 -1.35
CA ASN A 78 -13.44 -26.74 -1.19
C ASN A 78 -14.80 -26.24 -1.71
N ASP A 79 -14.86 -25.00 -2.18
CA ASP A 79 -16.09 -24.32 -2.56
C ASP A 79 -16.17 -24.20 -4.08
N SER A 80 -17.31 -24.51 -4.68
CA SER A 80 -17.40 -24.77 -6.13
C SER A 80 -17.40 -23.52 -7.01
N GLU A 81 -17.57 -22.33 -6.42
CA GLU A 81 -17.71 -21.04 -7.13
C GLU A 81 -16.68 -19.94 -6.80
N PRO A 82 -15.98 -19.88 -5.65
CA PRO A 82 -15.13 -18.72 -5.34
C PRO A 82 -13.79 -18.66 -6.10
N GLY A 83 -13.40 -19.73 -6.81
CA GLY A 83 -12.17 -19.77 -7.60
C GLY A 83 -12.09 -18.71 -8.69
N ALA A 84 -13.23 -18.36 -9.31
CA ALA A 84 -13.28 -17.47 -10.47
C ALA A 84 -12.73 -16.06 -10.20
N TYR A 85 -12.87 -15.55 -8.96
CA TYR A 85 -12.29 -14.24 -8.61
C TYR A 85 -10.78 -14.33 -8.40
N GLY A 86 -10.30 -15.40 -7.76
CA GLY A 86 -8.86 -15.67 -7.62
C GLY A 86 -8.19 -15.83 -8.98
N ASP A 87 -8.79 -16.62 -9.88
CA ASP A 87 -8.31 -16.83 -11.24
C ASP A 87 -8.21 -15.51 -12.01
N ARG A 88 -9.23 -14.65 -11.86
CA ARG A 88 -9.23 -13.33 -12.49
C ARG A 88 -8.10 -12.45 -11.96
N LEU A 89 -7.87 -12.42 -10.64
CA LEU A 89 -6.77 -11.63 -10.06
C LEU A 89 -5.41 -12.11 -10.58
N LEU A 90 -5.21 -13.43 -10.69
CA LEU A 90 -3.99 -14.01 -11.24
C LEU A 90 -3.81 -13.63 -12.73
N ALA A 91 -4.87 -13.73 -13.53
CA ALA A 91 -4.85 -13.37 -14.95
C ALA A 91 -4.58 -11.87 -15.17
N ASP A 92 -5.24 -11.01 -14.40
CA ASP A 92 -5.04 -9.56 -14.46
C ASP A 92 -3.61 -9.20 -14.03
N ALA A 93 -3.09 -9.80 -12.95
CA ALA A 93 -1.70 -9.60 -12.49
C ALA A 93 -0.68 -10.05 -13.54
N GLN A 94 -0.90 -11.21 -14.18
CA GLN A 94 -0.04 -11.69 -15.25
C GLN A 94 -0.07 -10.78 -16.47
N THR A 95 -1.24 -10.25 -16.83
CA THR A 95 -1.39 -9.31 -17.94
C THR A 95 -0.61 -8.03 -17.68
N LEU A 96 -0.71 -7.47 -16.47
CA LEU A 96 0.06 -6.29 -16.06
C LEU A 96 1.56 -6.58 -16.07
N LEU A 97 1.99 -7.72 -15.53
CA LEU A 97 3.39 -8.12 -15.54
C LEU A 97 3.94 -8.24 -16.96
N ASN A 98 3.21 -8.92 -17.84
CA ASN A 98 3.59 -9.07 -19.25
C ASN A 98 3.67 -7.71 -19.95
N GLY A 99 2.72 -6.80 -19.68
CA GLY A 99 2.73 -5.44 -20.21
C GLY A 99 3.95 -4.62 -19.75
N ILE A 100 4.46 -4.86 -18.55
CA ILE A 100 5.70 -4.23 -18.07
C ILE A 100 6.92 -4.83 -18.78
N VAL A 101 6.95 -6.17 -18.91
CA VAL A 101 8.06 -6.89 -19.53
C VAL A 101 8.18 -6.58 -21.03
N ASP A 102 7.05 -6.54 -21.74
CA ASP A 102 7.01 -6.20 -23.17
C ASP A 102 7.16 -4.70 -23.45
N GLY A 103 6.96 -3.87 -22.42
CA GLY A 103 7.11 -2.42 -22.50
C GLY A 103 5.87 -1.65 -22.94
N THR A 104 4.72 -2.30 -23.01
CA THR A 104 3.43 -1.64 -23.23
C THR A 104 3.06 -0.77 -22.01
N ILE A 105 3.51 -1.15 -20.83
CA ILE A 105 3.30 -0.44 -19.56
C ILE A 105 4.66 0.00 -19.02
N ASP A 106 4.87 1.32 -18.91
CA ASP A 106 6.06 1.84 -18.25
C ASP A 106 5.83 2.05 -16.75
N ILE A 107 6.83 1.67 -15.95
CA ILE A 107 6.88 2.01 -14.53
C ILE A 107 7.41 3.44 -14.43
N PRO A 108 6.63 4.40 -13.90
CA PRO A 108 7.14 5.75 -13.70
C PRO A 108 8.33 5.70 -12.74
N SER A 109 9.49 6.10 -13.24
CA SER A 109 10.78 6.11 -12.51
C SER A 109 10.84 7.14 -11.39
N ASP A 110 9.96 8.14 -11.44
CA ASP A 110 9.87 9.22 -10.45
C ASP A 110 8.65 9.02 -9.54
N VAL A 111 8.79 8.13 -8.57
CA VAL A 111 8.11 8.40 -7.30
C VAL A 111 8.98 9.40 -6.57
N SER A 112 8.88 10.67 -6.97
CA SER A 112 9.16 11.77 -6.04
C SER A 112 8.23 11.55 -4.87
N ILE A 113 8.74 10.89 -3.83
CA ILE A 113 8.07 10.83 -2.53
C ILE A 113 7.77 12.29 -2.23
N PRO A 114 6.50 12.70 -2.05
CA PRO A 114 6.28 13.99 -1.43
C PRO A 114 6.98 13.86 -0.08
N VAL A 115 8.13 14.52 0.06
CA VAL A 115 8.64 14.87 1.38
C VAL A 115 7.48 15.65 1.96
N VAL A 116 6.71 14.99 2.82
CA VAL A 116 5.85 15.66 3.77
C VAL A 116 6.81 16.46 4.62
N THR A 117 7.16 17.64 4.14
CA THR A 117 7.67 18.72 4.96
C THR A 117 6.62 18.81 6.04
N SER A 118 6.96 18.31 7.24
CA SER A 118 6.13 18.38 8.42
C SER A 118 5.52 19.77 8.42
N MET A 119 4.24 19.86 8.07
CA MET A 119 3.49 21.10 8.25
C MET A 119 3.64 21.37 9.73
N ALA A 120 4.44 22.39 10.07
CA ALA A 120 4.54 22.85 11.43
C ALA A 120 3.11 23.00 11.91
N THR A 121 2.72 22.19 12.90
CA THR A 121 1.51 22.45 13.67
C THR A 121 1.56 23.92 14.01
N PRO A 122 0.59 24.75 13.59
CA PRO A 122 0.55 26.11 14.10
C PRO A 122 0.48 25.97 15.62
N THR A 123 1.56 26.36 16.30
CA THR A 123 1.51 26.59 17.74
C THR A 123 0.49 27.69 17.90
N ILE A 124 -0.74 27.29 18.26
CA ILE A 124 -1.74 28.20 18.77
C ILE A 124 -1.09 28.81 19.99
N ALA A 125 -0.64 30.07 19.85
CA ALA A 125 -0.23 30.86 20.98
C ALA A 125 -1.41 30.89 21.96
N PRO A 126 -1.20 30.72 23.28
CA PRO A 126 -2.26 30.97 24.23
C PRO A 126 -2.72 32.41 24.02
N GLU A 127 -3.97 32.55 23.54
CA GLU A 127 -4.67 33.80 23.44
C GLU A 127 -4.60 34.45 24.82
N LEU A 128 -3.97 35.63 24.86
CA LEU A 128 -3.91 36.46 26.06
C LEU A 128 -5.35 36.62 26.54
N VAL A 129 -5.65 36.05 27.71
CA VAL A 129 -6.90 36.26 28.43
C VAL A 129 -7.09 37.78 28.47
N ASP A 130 -8.12 38.25 27.76
CA ASP A 130 -8.56 39.63 27.80
C ASP A 130 -9.01 39.90 29.24
N THR A 131 -8.11 40.49 30.02
CA THR A 131 -8.42 40.98 31.35
C THR A 131 -9.36 42.14 31.17
N ASP A 132 -10.66 41.87 31.29
CA ASP A 132 -11.70 42.88 31.40
C ASP A 132 -11.24 43.98 32.39
N PRO A 133 -11.22 45.26 31.99
CA PRO A 133 -10.88 46.33 32.91
C PRO A 133 -11.98 46.44 33.98
N VAL A 134 -11.61 46.15 35.23
CA VAL A 134 -12.46 46.41 36.40
C VAL A 134 -12.61 47.92 36.56
N PHE A 135 -13.76 48.46 36.13
CA PHE A 135 -14.16 49.83 36.45
C PHE A 135 -14.62 49.88 37.92
N SER A 136 -13.69 50.19 38.82
CA SER A 136 -14.02 50.60 40.19
C SER A 136 -14.72 51.95 40.16
N MET A 137 -16.06 51.97 40.19
CA MET A 137 -16.82 53.19 40.50
C MET A 137 -16.61 53.54 41.98
N SER A 138 -15.77 54.54 42.24
CA SER A 138 -15.74 55.23 43.53
C SER A 138 -17.07 55.95 43.73
N GLN A 139 -17.91 55.45 44.65
CA GLN A 139 -19.00 56.26 45.19
C GLN A 139 -18.39 57.34 46.09
N VAL A 140 -18.43 58.58 45.60
CA VAL A 140 -18.25 59.78 46.41
C VAL A 140 -19.55 59.98 47.19
N PHE A 141 -19.46 59.96 48.52
CA PHE A 141 -20.47 60.55 49.40
C PHE A 141 -20.15 62.03 49.63
#